data_AF-T0GTB3-F1
#
_entry.id   AF-T0GTB3-F1
#
_cell.length_a   1.000
_cell.length_b   1.000
_cell.length_c   1.000
_cell.angle_alpha   90.00
_cell.angle_beta   90.00
_cell.angle_gamma   90.00
#
_symmetry.space_group_name_H-M   'P 1'
#
loop_
_entity.id
_entity.type
_entity.pdbx_description
1 polymer ?
#
loop_
_entity_poly.entity_id
_entity_poly.type
_entity_poly.pdbx_seq_one_letter_code
_entity_poly.pdbx_strand_id
1 'polypeptide(L)'
;MTYIFHVDPRCVADEGDELAIQSRFRSRIAMMAPKCRVVAIPNGGRRTAWESMKVRREGLAKGYPDVNVMWPDGMCIIEFKDANGKLSDEQCDWLNWLANGGFKVGVFRSAATAIEFVRQCGAPFAMEKAA
;
A
#
# COMPACT_ATOMS: atom_id res chain seq x y z
N MET A 1 3.63 19.37 -6.83
CA MET A 1 4.23 18.43 -5.87
C MET A 1 5.04 17.42 -6.68
N THR A 2 6.33 17.26 -6.42
CA THR A 2 7.14 16.23 -7.09
C THR A 2 7.00 14.95 -6.27
N TYR A 3 6.57 13.86 -6.90
CA TYR A 3 6.57 12.54 -6.27
C TYR A 3 7.94 11.92 -6.48
N ILE A 4 8.64 11.58 -5.40
CA ILE A 4 9.93 10.86 -5.47
C ILE A 4 9.76 9.34 -5.35
N PHE A 5 8.52 8.88 -5.46
CA PHE A 5 8.09 7.49 -5.34
C PHE A 5 7.20 7.12 -6.52
N HIS A 6 6.99 5.83 -6.74
CA HIS A 6 6.14 5.31 -7.81
C HIS A 6 4.67 5.72 -7.61
N VAL A 7 4.02 6.17 -8.69
CA VAL A 7 2.58 6.43 -8.71
C VAL A 7 1.99 5.84 -9.99
N ASP A 8 1.05 4.90 -9.82
CA ASP A 8 0.33 4.33 -10.96
C ASP A 8 -0.45 5.41 -11.73
N PRO A 9 -0.35 5.43 -13.07
CA PRO A 9 -1.21 6.26 -13.88
C PRO A 9 -2.67 5.82 -13.74
N ARG A 10 -3.62 6.74 -13.91
CA ARG A 10 -5.05 6.44 -13.74
C ARG A 10 -5.57 5.37 -14.71
N CYS A 11 -4.96 5.27 -15.89
CA CYS A 11 -5.39 4.34 -16.95
C CYS A 11 -5.14 2.86 -16.63
N VAL A 12 -4.29 2.54 -15.63
CA VAL A 12 -4.03 1.14 -15.23
C VAL A 12 -4.89 0.71 -14.05
N ALA A 13 -5.85 1.53 -13.61
CA ALA A 13 -6.68 1.21 -12.45
C ALA A 13 -7.51 -0.05 -12.70
N ASP A 14 -7.49 -0.99 -11.75
CA ASP A 14 -8.44 -2.10 -11.75
C ASP A 14 -9.86 -1.56 -11.45
N GLU A 15 -10.89 -2.31 -11.86
CA GLU A 15 -12.27 -1.99 -11.52
C GLU A 15 -12.57 -2.06 -10.01
N GLY A 16 -13.45 -1.19 -9.54
CA GLY A 16 -13.90 -1.13 -8.15
C GLY A 16 -13.26 -0.01 -7.34
N ASP A 17 -13.59 0.03 -6.05
CA ASP A 17 -13.05 1.00 -5.11
C ASP A 17 -11.67 0.58 -4.57
N GLU A 18 -11.05 1.47 -3.79
CA GLU A 18 -9.74 1.27 -3.15
C GLU A 18 -9.70 -0.03 -2.34
N LEU A 19 -10.78 -0.32 -1.60
CA LEU A 19 -10.88 -1.52 -0.76
C LEU A 19 -10.93 -2.80 -1.60
N ALA A 20 -11.63 -2.81 -2.73
CA ALA A 20 -11.67 -3.94 -3.64
C ALA A 20 -10.29 -4.23 -4.24
N ILE A 21 -9.56 -3.19 -4.66
CA ILE A 21 -8.18 -3.30 -5.19
C ILE A 21 -7.25 -3.86 -4.12
N GLN A 22 -7.24 -3.26 -2.93
CA GLN A 22 -6.43 -3.70 -1.79
C GLN A 22 -6.74 -5.16 -1.40
N SER A 23 -8.03 -5.55 -1.40
CA SER A 23 -8.44 -6.91 -1.08
C SER A 23 -7.90 -7.91 -2.09
N ARG A 24 -8.00 -7.61 -3.39
CA ARG A 24 -7.42 -8.44 -4.47
C ARG A 24 -5.90 -8.57 -4.32
N PHE A 25 -5.21 -7.46 -4.05
CA PHE A 25 -3.78 -7.47 -3.77
C PHE A 25 -3.44 -8.42 -2.62
N ARG A 26 -4.08 -8.25 -1.47
CA ARG A 26 -3.82 -9.06 -0.26
C ARG A 26 -4.03 -10.55 -0.49
N SER A 27 -5.12 -10.93 -1.17
CA SER A 27 -5.39 -12.33 -1.50
C SER A 27 -4.32 -12.92 -2.41
N ARG A 28 -3.91 -12.20 -3.47
CA ARG A 28 -2.92 -12.68 -4.44
C ARG A 28 -1.52 -12.76 -3.86
N ILE A 29 -1.06 -11.73 -3.14
CA ILE A 29 0.29 -11.71 -2.57
C ILE A 29 0.48 -12.79 -1.51
N ALA A 30 -0.57 -13.12 -0.73
CA ALA A 30 -0.51 -14.21 0.24
C ALA A 30 -0.27 -15.58 -0.42
N MET A 31 -0.79 -15.79 -1.63
CA MET A 31 -0.55 -17.01 -2.41
C MET A 31 0.82 -16.99 -3.09
N MET A 32 1.19 -15.85 -3.69
CA MET A 32 2.38 -15.74 -4.54
C MET A 32 3.68 -15.57 -3.77
N ALA A 33 3.64 -14.94 -2.59
CA ALA A 33 4.79 -14.64 -1.76
C ALA A 33 4.50 -15.03 -0.29
N PRO A 34 4.32 -16.33 0.01
CA PRO A 34 3.89 -16.80 1.33
C PRO A 34 4.89 -16.52 2.47
N LYS A 35 6.13 -16.16 2.13
CA LYS A 35 7.15 -15.70 3.09
C LYS A 35 7.00 -14.23 3.48
N CYS A 36 6.16 -13.48 2.79
CA CYS A 36 5.85 -12.09 3.15
C CYS A 36 4.77 -12.03 4.23
N ARG A 37 4.90 -11.06 5.13
CA ARG A 37 3.86 -10.64 6.07
C ARG A 37 3.22 -9.37 5.56
N VAL A 38 1.89 -9.36 5.48
CA VAL A 38 1.12 -8.22 4.96
C VAL A 38 0.20 -7.70 6.05
N VAL A 39 0.36 -6.42 6.40
CA VAL A 39 -0.44 -5.75 7.42
C VAL A 39 -1.17 -4.59 6.78
N ALA A 40 -2.50 -4.59 6.87
CA ALA A 40 -3.34 -3.47 6.45
C ALA A 40 -3.53 -2.50 7.63
N ILE A 41 -3.44 -1.21 7.35
CA ILE A 41 -3.62 -0.12 8.31
C ILE A 41 -5.04 0.43 8.11
N PRO A 42 -5.96 0.25 9.07
CA PRO A 42 -7.38 0.61 8.90
C PRO A 42 -7.61 2.12 9.07
N ASN A 43 -6.98 2.96 8.26
CA ASN A 43 -7.01 4.42 8.40
C ASN A 43 -8.39 5.06 8.12
N GLY A 44 -9.22 4.42 7.28
CA GLY A 44 -10.54 4.91 6.88
C GLY A 44 -11.71 4.53 7.79
N GLY A 45 -11.51 3.64 8.76
CA GLY A 45 -12.59 3.11 9.60
C GLY A 45 -12.89 3.99 10.82
N ARG A 46 -13.66 5.08 10.67
CA ARG A 46 -14.13 5.88 11.81
C ARG A 46 -15.62 6.15 11.67
N ARG A 47 -16.44 5.68 12.62
CA ARG A 47 -17.90 5.85 12.59
C ARG A 47 -18.34 7.09 13.38
N THR A 48 -17.52 7.57 14.32
CA THR A 48 -17.82 8.75 15.16
C THR A 48 -16.59 9.63 15.44
N ALA A 49 -16.83 10.88 15.86
CA ALA A 49 -15.78 11.80 16.29
C ALA A 49 -15.00 11.30 17.51
N TRP A 50 -15.66 10.59 18.44
CA TRP A 50 -15.02 10.01 19.62
C TRP A 50 -14.04 8.90 19.25
N GLU A 51 -14.45 7.96 18.39
CA GLU A 51 -13.54 6.92 17.88
C GLU A 51 -12.34 7.53 17.16
N SER A 52 -12.57 8.58 16.36
CA SER A 52 -11.53 9.32 15.65
C SER A 52 -10.48 9.94 16.58
N MET A 53 -10.90 10.45 17.74
CA MET A 53 -9.98 10.95 18.78
C MET A 53 -9.25 9.82 19.50
N LYS A 54 -9.96 8.74 19.84
CA LYS A 54 -9.38 7.58 20.52
C LYS A 54 -8.26 6.96 19.70
N VAL A 55 -8.50 6.65 18.42
CA VAL A 55 -7.47 6.05 17.55
C VAL A 55 -6.26 6.96 17.34
N ARG A 56 -6.46 8.29 17.31
CA ARG A 56 -5.33 9.25 17.26
C ARG A 56 -4.50 9.22 18.54
N ARG A 57 -5.13 9.07 19.71
CA ARG A 57 -4.44 8.90 21.00
C ARG A 57 -3.70 7.57 21.09
N GLU A 58 -4.22 6.53 20.45
CA GLU A 58 -3.56 5.22 20.33
C GLU A 58 -2.39 5.23 19.33
N GLY A 59 -2.17 6.35 18.63
CA GLY A 59 -1.04 6.54 17.72
C GLY A 59 -1.36 6.36 16.24
N LEU A 60 -2.64 6.28 15.85
CA LEU A 60 -3.02 6.22 14.44
C LEU A 60 -2.62 7.52 13.72
N ALA A 61 -1.57 7.43 12.91
CA ALA A 61 -1.09 8.50 12.07
C ALA A 61 -2.05 8.73 10.89
N LYS A 62 -2.69 9.90 10.87
CA LYS A 62 -3.56 10.29 9.74
C LYS A 62 -2.72 10.34 8.46
N GLY A 63 -3.18 9.70 7.40
CA GLY A 63 -2.52 9.69 6.10
C GLY A 63 -1.36 8.70 5.98
N TYR A 64 -1.07 7.89 7.01
CA TYR A 64 -0.13 6.80 6.84
C TYR A 64 -0.61 5.83 5.75
N PRO A 65 0.28 5.20 4.97
CA PRO A 65 -0.15 4.34 3.86
C PRO A 65 -0.96 3.12 4.28
N ASP A 66 -1.74 2.58 3.34
CA ASP A 66 -2.71 1.52 3.60
C ASP A 66 -2.11 0.17 4.00
N VAL A 67 -0.95 -0.21 3.46
CA VAL A 67 -0.40 -1.57 3.61
C VAL A 67 1.11 -1.58 3.78
N ASN A 68 1.58 -2.33 4.77
CA ASN A 68 2.97 -2.72 4.91
C ASN A 68 3.16 -4.18 4.46
N VAL A 69 4.15 -4.42 3.60
CA VAL A 69 4.59 -5.75 3.18
C VAL A 69 6.01 -5.96 3.65
N MET A 70 6.26 -7.00 4.45
CA MET A 70 7.54 -7.24 5.11
C MET A 70 8.02 -8.67 4.83
N TRP A 71 9.33 -8.85 4.69
CA TRP A 71 10.01 -10.13 4.55
C TRP A 71 11.36 -10.06 5.30
N PRO A 72 12.11 -11.18 5.45
CA PRO A 72 13.28 -11.21 6.34
C PRO A 72 14.31 -10.09 6.12
N ASP A 73 14.56 -9.72 4.87
CA ASP A 73 15.61 -8.77 4.49
C ASP A 73 15.06 -7.44 3.93
N GLY A 74 13.78 -7.15 4.14
CA GLY A 74 13.23 -5.90 3.63
C GLY A 74 11.73 -5.71 3.83
N MET A 75 11.28 -4.53 3.40
CA MET A 75 9.87 -4.18 3.36
C MET A 75 9.58 -3.19 2.25
N CYS A 76 8.31 -3.12 1.88
CA CYS A 76 7.77 -2.02 1.10
C CYS A 76 6.42 -1.58 1.66
N ILE A 77 6.06 -0.34 1.36
CA ILE A 77 4.86 0.32 1.87
C ILE A 77 4.01 0.75 0.68
N ILE A 78 2.73 0.45 0.74
CA ILE A 78 1.81 0.56 -0.39
C ILE A 78 0.59 1.38 0.03
N GLU A 79 0.28 2.37 -0.79
CA GLU A 79 -0.96 3.14 -0.76
C GLU A 79 -1.82 2.75 -1.97
N PHE A 80 -3.12 2.52 -1.78
CA PHE A 80 -4.04 2.23 -2.87
C PHE A 80 -4.88 3.45 -3.24
N LYS A 81 -5.16 3.59 -4.55
CA LYS A 81 -6.14 4.54 -5.08
C LYS A 81 -7.01 3.86 -6.13
N ASP A 82 -8.30 4.21 -6.20
CA ASP A 82 -9.15 3.80 -7.32
C ASP A 82 -8.83 4.65 -8.58
N ALA A 83 -9.55 4.53 -9.69
CA ALA A 83 -9.27 5.32 -10.91
C ALA A 83 -9.33 6.85 -10.68
N ASN A 84 -10.16 7.30 -9.74
CA ASN A 84 -10.47 8.70 -9.47
C ASN A 84 -9.74 9.24 -8.22
N GLY A 85 -9.26 8.36 -7.34
CA GLY A 85 -8.60 8.68 -6.08
C GLY A 85 -7.41 9.62 -6.25
N LYS A 86 -7.28 10.54 -5.29
CA LYS A 86 -6.18 11.51 -5.16
C LYS A 86 -5.54 11.33 -3.80
N LEU A 87 -4.23 11.55 -3.72
CA LEU A 87 -3.54 11.63 -2.43
C LEU A 87 -4.00 12.89 -1.70
N SER A 88 -4.24 12.78 -0.40
CA SER A 88 -4.36 13.96 0.47
C SER A 88 -2.99 14.58 0.72
N ASP A 89 -2.97 15.79 1.25
CA ASP A 89 -1.72 16.47 1.63
C ASP A 89 -0.95 15.66 2.69
N GLU A 90 -1.65 15.08 3.68
CA GLU A 90 -1.02 14.25 4.71
C GLU A 90 -0.46 12.94 4.14
N GLN A 91 -1.12 12.35 3.14
CA GLN A 91 -0.60 11.16 2.45
C GLN A 91 0.67 11.51 1.66
N CYS A 92 0.66 12.64 0.97
CA CYS A 92 1.85 13.12 0.24
C CYS A 92 3.03 13.37 1.18
N ASP A 93 2.79 13.97 2.36
CA ASP A 93 3.83 14.21 3.36
C ASP A 93 4.44 12.90 3.87
N TRP A 94 3.61 11.94 4.29
CA TRP A 94 4.07 10.62 4.72
C TRP A 94 4.87 9.88 3.64
N LEU A 95 4.36 9.81 2.42
CA LEU A 95 5.00 9.08 1.33
C LEU A 95 6.33 9.71 0.93
N ASN A 96 6.42 11.05 0.89
CA ASN A 96 7.67 11.74 0.63
C ASN A 96 8.68 11.55 1.77
N TRP A 97 8.24 11.63 3.02
CA TRP A 97 9.12 11.40 4.18
C TRP A 97 9.69 9.97 4.18
N LEU A 98 8.84 8.97 3.93
CA LEU A 98 9.25 7.56 3.84
C LEU A 98 10.23 7.33 2.69
N ALA A 99 9.91 7.85 1.50
CA ALA A 99 10.77 7.72 0.32
C ALA A 99 12.15 8.38 0.55
N ASN A 100 12.19 9.59 1.12
CA ASN A 100 13.45 10.26 1.48
C ASN A 100 14.25 9.50 2.54
N GLY A 101 13.57 8.78 3.44
CA GLY A 101 14.19 7.91 4.43
C GLY A 101 14.75 6.59 3.86
N GLY A 102 14.62 6.35 2.55
CA GLY A 102 15.08 5.13 1.88
C GLY A 102 14.09 3.96 1.95
N PHE A 103 12.86 4.18 2.45
CA PHE A 103 11.82 3.17 2.40
C PHE A 103 11.29 3.02 0.96
N LYS A 104 11.04 1.77 0.55
CA LYS A 104 10.43 1.47 -0.75
C LYS A 104 8.94 1.70 -0.64
N VAL A 105 8.45 2.79 -1.23
CA VAL A 105 7.03 3.16 -1.17
C VAL A 105 6.46 3.43 -2.56
N GLY A 106 5.16 3.21 -2.72
CA GLY A 106 4.47 3.49 -3.97
C GLY A 106 2.95 3.58 -3.83
N VAL A 107 2.32 4.23 -4.80
CA VAL A 107 0.87 4.40 -4.91
C VAL A 107 0.37 3.58 -6.08
N PHE A 108 -0.59 2.70 -5.83
CA PHE A 108 -1.04 1.71 -6.81
C PHE A 108 -2.54 1.80 -7.04
N ARG A 109 -2.93 1.63 -8.31
CA ARG A 109 -4.32 1.56 -8.74
C ARG A 109 -4.71 0.17 -9.27
N SER A 110 -3.74 -0.74 -9.38
CA SER A 110 -3.97 -2.14 -9.70
C SER A 110 -3.32 -3.05 -8.67
N ALA A 111 -3.98 -4.18 -8.39
CA ALA A 111 -3.36 -5.24 -7.61
C ALA A 111 -2.15 -5.85 -8.32
N ALA A 112 -2.15 -5.87 -9.66
CA ALA A 112 -1.07 -6.47 -10.45
C ALA A 112 0.21 -5.62 -10.40
N THR A 113 0.10 -4.31 -10.59
CA THR A 113 1.23 -3.36 -10.51
C THR A 113 1.82 -3.32 -9.10
N ALA A 114 0.97 -3.37 -8.06
CA ALA A 114 1.41 -3.44 -6.67
C ALA A 114 2.22 -4.73 -6.39
N ILE A 115 1.78 -5.88 -6.89
CA ILE A 115 2.53 -7.15 -6.75
C ILE A 115 3.88 -7.08 -7.46
N GLU A 116 3.91 -6.50 -8.66
CA GLU A 116 5.15 -6.34 -9.40
C GLU A 116 6.13 -5.43 -8.68
N PHE A 117 5.65 -4.34 -8.08
CA PHE A 117 6.48 -3.50 -7.21
C PHE A 117 7.04 -4.27 -6.00
N VAL A 118 6.23 -5.09 -5.33
CA VAL A 118 6.71 -5.94 -4.22
C VAL A 118 7.84 -6.87 -4.68
N ARG A 119 7.72 -7.44 -5.89
CA ARG A 119 8.77 -8.26 -6.51
C ARG A 119 10.04 -7.45 -6.78
N GLN A 120 9.92 -6.28 -7.39
CA GLN A 120 11.04 -5.37 -7.66
C GLN A 120 11.72 -4.88 -6.37
N CYS A 121 10.97 -4.79 -5.28
CA CYS A 121 11.53 -4.50 -3.97
C CYS A 121 12.41 -5.63 -3.40
N GLY A 122 12.44 -6.81 -4.03
CA GLY A 122 13.26 -7.95 -3.62
C GLY A 122 12.53 -8.92 -2.68
N ALA A 123 11.19 -8.88 -2.64
CA ALA A 123 10.43 -9.83 -1.86
C ALA A 123 10.58 -11.27 -2.41
N PRO A 124 10.62 -12.30 -1.56
CA PRO A 124 10.70 -13.69 -1.99
C PRO A 124 9.35 -14.21 -2.49
N PHE A 125 9.22 -14.37 -3.80
CA PHE A 125 8.08 -15.05 -4.43
C PHE A 125 8.30 -16.56 -4.47
N ALA A 126 7.23 -17.34 -4.32
CA ALA A 126 7.28 -18.77 -4.62
C ALA A 126 7.62 -18.94 -6.10
N MET A 127 8.58 -19.81 -6.42
CA MET A 127 8.93 -20.14 -7.81
C MET A 127 7.66 -20.50 -8.56
N GLU A 128 7.38 -19.82 -9.67
CA GLU A 128 6.46 -20.34 -10.66
C GLU A 128 7.03 -21.70 -11.06
N LYS A 129 6.22 -22.77 -10.94
CA LYS A 129 6.59 -24.02 -11.59
C LYS A 129 6.76 -23.66 -13.06
N ALA A 130 8.00 -23.78 -13.57
CA ALA A 130 8.21 -23.79 -15.00
C ALA A 130 7.25 -24.83 -15.58
N ALA A 131 6.31 -24.36 -16.40
CA ALA A 131 5.42 -25.22 -17.16
C ALA A 131 6.23 -26.01 -18.20
#